data_AF-A0A374P9J8-F1
#
_entry.id   AF-A0A374P9J8-F1
#
_cell.length_a   1.000
_cell.length_b   1.000
_cell.length_c   1.000
_cell.angle_alpha   90.00
_cell.angle_beta   90.00
_cell.angle_gamma   90.00
#
_symmetry.space_group_name_H-M   'P 1'
#
loop_
_entity.id
_entity.type
_entity.pdbx_description
1 polymer ?
#
loop_
_entity_poly.entity_id
_entity_poly.type
_entity_poly.pdbx_seq_one_letter_code
_entity_poly.pdbx_strand_id
1 'polypeptide(L)'
;MKKESMIWYDRKRLWCGLPWTFTKYGMDEGRLFVETGFLNTKEEEVRLYRILNISLSKNIIQRIFGLGTIHIDSTDLDLKCLRITNIKDSDHVKEMLSKKVEEERLRNRVSAREFMNHGEDGDDTEADLDSFEGHEH
;
A
#
# COMPACT_ATOMS: atom_id res chain seq x y z
N MET A 1 18.68 1.02 4.05
CA MET A 1 17.49 0.55 4.80
C MET A 1 17.77 0.54 6.30
N LYS A 2 17.09 1.38 7.09
CA LYS A 2 17.13 1.26 8.56
C LYS A 2 16.19 0.11 8.96
N LYS A 3 16.72 -0.94 9.60
CA LYS A 3 15.93 -2.12 10.00
C LYS A 3 14.93 -1.84 11.13
N GLU A 4 15.10 -0.75 11.84
CA GLU A 4 14.37 -0.45 13.08
C GLU A 4 12.86 -0.20 12.87
N SER A 5 12.40 0.12 11.65
CA SER A 5 10.97 0.31 11.33
C SER A 5 10.36 -0.83 10.49
N MET A 6 11.11 -1.90 10.17
CA MET A 6 10.60 -2.93 9.27
C MET A 6 9.68 -3.92 10.00
N ILE A 7 8.42 -3.99 9.60
CA ILE A 7 7.44 -4.99 10.07
C ILE A 7 7.76 -6.35 9.48
N TRP A 8 8.21 -6.38 8.22
CA TRP A 8 8.56 -7.60 7.53
C TRP A 8 9.79 -7.38 6.64
N TYR A 9 10.64 -8.40 6.59
CA TYR A 9 11.85 -8.43 5.77
C TYR A 9 12.12 -9.86 5.30
N ASP A 10 12.30 -10.04 4.00
CA ASP A 10 12.74 -11.31 3.42
C ASP A 10 13.66 -11.07 2.23
N ARG A 11 14.34 -12.13 1.80
CA ARG A 11 15.19 -12.13 0.61
C ARG A 11 14.64 -13.11 -0.39
N LYS A 12 14.71 -12.74 -1.66
CA LYS A 12 14.36 -13.65 -2.75
C LYS A 12 15.24 -14.90 -2.66
N ARG A 13 14.59 -16.06 -2.68
CA ARG A 13 15.26 -17.36 -2.70
C ARG A 13 15.34 -17.89 -4.11
N LEU A 14 16.30 -18.76 -4.36
CA LEU A 14 16.29 -19.61 -5.54
C LEU A 14 15.16 -20.63 -5.46
N TRP A 15 14.90 -21.31 -6.57
CA TRP A 15 13.88 -22.36 -6.68
C TRP A 15 14.10 -23.53 -5.69
N CYS A 16 15.33 -23.72 -5.20
CA CYS A 16 15.69 -24.69 -4.17
C CYS A 16 15.74 -24.12 -2.73
N GLY A 17 15.28 -22.88 -2.50
CA GLY A 17 15.21 -22.26 -1.17
C GLY A 17 16.48 -21.53 -0.69
N LEU A 18 17.58 -21.57 -1.47
CA LEU A 18 18.83 -20.89 -1.14
C LEU A 18 18.73 -19.36 -1.35
N PRO A 19 19.16 -18.52 -0.39
CA PRO A 19 19.09 -17.06 -0.48
C PRO A 19 20.30 -16.47 -1.21
N TRP A 20 20.63 -16.99 -2.40
CA TRP A 20 21.79 -16.52 -3.19
C TRP A 20 21.51 -15.21 -3.94
N THR A 21 20.26 -14.76 -3.97
CA THR A 21 19.93 -13.56 -4.75
C THR A 21 20.17 -12.29 -3.94
N PHE A 22 20.53 -11.23 -4.64
CA PHE A 22 20.72 -9.90 -4.06
C PHE A 22 19.42 -9.08 -4.01
N THR A 23 18.27 -9.72 -4.25
CA THR A 23 16.97 -9.05 -4.14
C THR A 23 16.44 -9.17 -2.73
N LYS A 24 16.20 -8.04 -2.10
CA LYS A 24 15.63 -7.92 -0.76
C LYS A 24 14.25 -7.31 -0.85
N TYR A 25 13.40 -7.75 0.04
CA TYR A 25 12.03 -7.30 0.16
C TYR A 25 11.78 -6.88 1.59
N GLY A 26 10.92 -5.89 1.76
CA GLY A 26 10.35 -5.67 3.07
C GLY A 26 9.25 -4.64 3.05
N MET A 27 8.69 -4.47 4.23
CA MET A 27 7.53 -3.64 4.48
C MET A 27 7.72 -2.90 5.80
N ASP A 28 7.41 -1.61 5.78
CA ASP A 28 7.28 -0.70 6.92
C ASP A 28 5.77 -0.42 7.14
N GLU A 29 5.42 0.43 8.10
CA GLU A 29 4.03 0.76 8.47
C GLU A 29 3.18 1.27 7.31
N GLY A 30 3.77 2.05 6.40
CA GLY A 30 3.05 2.65 5.27
C GLY A 30 3.63 2.37 3.89
N ARG A 31 4.73 1.61 3.79
CA ARG A 31 5.45 1.40 2.54
C ARG A 31 5.92 -0.04 2.37
N LEU A 32 5.88 -0.52 1.14
CA LEU A 32 6.50 -1.75 0.70
C LEU A 32 7.65 -1.40 -0.25
N PHE A 33 8.80 -2.05 -0.09
CA PHE A 33 9.99 -1.78 -0.89
C PHE A 33 10.64 -3.07 -1.41
N VAL A 34 11.23 -2.92 -2.59
CA VAL A 34 12.00 -3.95 -3.28
C VAL A 34 13.36 -3.36 -3.62
N GLU A 35 14.41 -3.94 -3.06
CA GLU A 35 15.80 -3.58 -3.38
C GLU A 35 16.38 -4.69 -4.26
N THR A 36 16.89 -4.36 -5.44
CA THR A 36 17.56 -5.30 -6.34
C THR A 36 18.88 -4.73 -6.82
N GLY A 37 19.98 -5.48 -6.63
CA GLY A 37 21.27 -5.07 -7.15
C GLY A 37 22.46 -5.83 -6.59
N PHE A 38 23.50 -6.03 -7.40
CA PHE A 38 24.79 -6.58 -6.96
C PHE A 38 25.88 -5.50 -6.93
N LEU A 39 26.06 -4.77 -8.04
CA LEU A 39 26.99 -3.65 -8.17
C LEU A 39 26.27 -2.29 -8.21
N ASN A 40 25.10 -2.24 -8.84
CA ASN A 40 24.22 -1.09 -8.85
C ASN A 40 22.92 -1.47 -8.14
N THR A 41 22.50 -0.67 -7.16
CA THR A 41 21.33 -0.94 -6.33
C THR A 41 20.16 -0.13 -6.83
N LYS A 42 19.09 -0.81 -7.25
CA LYS A 42 17.80 -0.20 -7.56
C LYS A 42 16.85 -0.43 -6.39
N GLU A 43 16.26 0.65 -5.87
CA GLU A 43 15.22 0.60 -4.84
C GLU A 43 13.90 1.07 -5.47
N GLU A 44 12.86 0.25 -5.35
CA GLU A 44 11.50 0.57 -5.77
C GLU A 44 10.60 0.54 -4.53
N GLU A 45 9.86 1.62 -4.26
CA GLU A 45 8.93 1.70 -3.14
C GLU A 45 7.49 2.00 -3.59
N VAL A 46 6.52 1.39 -2.92
CA VAL A 46 5.10 1.66 -3.12
C VAL A 46 4.44 1.92 -1.77
N ARG A 47 3.63 2.97 -1.70
CA ARG A 47 2.84 3.27 -0.50
C ARG A 47 1.69 2.28 -0.38
N LEU A 48 1.47 1.75 0.82
CA LEU A 48 0.47 0.70 1.04
C LEU A 48 -0.94 1.18 0.68
N TYR A 49 -1.30 2.44 0.93
CA TYR A 49 -2.61 2.98 0.56
C TYR A 49 -2.85 3.05 -0.97
N ARG A 50 -1.79 3.01 -1.80
CA ARG A 50 -1.87 3.04 -3.28
C ARG A 50 -1.96 1.65 -3.90
N ILE A 51 -1.67 0.61 -3.14
CA ILE A 51 -1.85 -0.76 -3.59
C ILE A 51 -3.33 -0.97 -3.88
N LEU A 52 -3.67 -1.49 -5.05
CA LEU A 52 -5.04 -1.79 -5.48
C LEU A 52 -5.39 -3.24 -5.21
N ASN A 53 -4.54 -4.14 -5.68
CA ASN A 53 -4.78 -5.57 -5.70
C ASN A 53 -3.50 -6.32 -5.32
N ILE A 54 -3.69 -7.43 -4.60
CA ILE A 54 -2.62 -8.33 -4.16
C ILE A 54 -3.02 -9.74 -4.57
N SER A 55 -2.25 -10.34 -5.47
CA SER A 55 -2.47 -11.71 -5.93
C SER A 55 -1.28 -12.60 -5.60
N LEU A 56 -1.53 -13.91 -5.44
CA LEU A 56 -0.52 -14.91 -5.12
C LEU A 56 -0.50 -15.97 -6.21
N SER A 57 0.69 -16.27 -6.72
CA SER A 57 0.93 -17.32 -7.71
C SER A 57 1.98 -18.29 -7.21
N LYS A 58 1.77 -19.59 -7.49
CA LYS A 58 2.67 -20.67 -7.08
C LYS A 58 2.77 -21.73 -8.15
N ASN A 59 3.96 -21.91 -8.70
CA ASN A 59 4.27 -23.01 -9.60
C ASN A 59 4.52 -24.32 -8.82
N ILE A 60 4.51 -25.47 -9.50
CA ILE A 60 4.66 -26.80 -8.87
C ILE A 60 5.90 -26.87 -7.98
N ILE A 61 7.06 -26.43 -8.48
CA ILE A 61 8.32 -26.40 -7.72
C ILE A 61 8.18 -25.51 -6.48
N GLN A 62 7.58 -24.33 -6.62
CA GLN A 62 7.38 -23.42 -5.50
C GLN A 62 6.47 -24.05 -4.43
N ARG A 63 5.41 -24.78 -4.81
CA ARG A 63 4.56 -25.50 -3.86
C ARG A 63 5.32 -26.56 -3.07
N ILE A 64 6.22 -27.31 -3.72
CA ILE A 64 7.05 -28.34 -3.08
C ILE A 64 8.01 -27.69 -2.06
N PHE A 65 8.58 -26.53 -2.39
CA PHE A 65 9.54 -25.82 -1.53
C PHE A 65 8.88 -24.80 -0.57
N GLY A 66 7.55 -24.72 -0.50
CA GLY A 66 6.85 -23.74 0.35
C GLY A 66 7.08 -22.28 -0.04
N LEU A 67 7.40 -22.05 -1.32
CA LEU A 67 7.64 -20.73 -1.91
C LEU A 67 6.40 -20.22 -2.65
N GLY A 68 6.37 -18.92 -2.91
CA GLY A 68 5.40 -18.31 -3.80
C GLY A 68 5.84 -16.96 -4.32
N THR A 69 5.08 -16.44 -5.28
CA THR A 69 5.28 -15.12 -5.87
C THR A 69 4.03 -14.28 -5.68
N ILE A 70 4.17 -13.16 -4.97
CA ILE A 70 3.12 -12.17 -4.74
C ILE A 70 3.23 -11.09 -5.84
N HIS A 71 2.12 -10.80 -6.51
CA HIS A 71 2.02 -9.70 -7.46
C HIS A 71 1.14 -8.60 -6.85
N ILE A 72 1.62 -7.37 -6.98
CA ILE A 72 1.02 -6.18 -6.41
C ILE A 72 0.77 -5.20 -7.54
N ASP A 73 -0.48 -4.81 -7.67
CA ASP A 73 -0.91 -3.80 -8.63
C ASP A 73 -1.12 -2.48 -7.86
N SER A 74 -0.59 -1.38 -8.40
CA SER A 74 -0.64 -0.05 -7.78
C SER A 74 -1.20 0.99 -8.76
N THR A 75 -1.75 2.08 -8.23
CA THR A 75 -2.14 3.25 -9.03
C THR A 75 -0.97 4.11 -9.49
N ASP A 76 0.25 3.82 -9.01
CA ASP A 76 1.42 4.62 -9.34
C ASP A 76 1.78 4.51 -10.83
N LEU A 77 2.02 5.65 -11.48
CA LEU A 77 2.28 5.73 -12.92
C LEU A 77 3.60 5.04 -13.28
N ASP A 78 4.59 5.14 -12.39
CA ASP A 78 5.94 4.62 -12.60
C ASP A 78 6.09 3.16 -12.14
N LEU A 79 5.28 2.73 -11.17
CA LEU A 79 5.37 1.42 -10.52
C LEU A 79 4.03 0.68 -10.56
N LYS A 80 3.51 0.46 -11.77
CA LYS A 80 2.19 -0.19 -11.98
C LYS A 80 2.10 -1.61 -11.44
N CYS A 81 3.18 -2.40 -11.55
CA CYS A 81 3.19 -3.79 -11.13
C CYS A 81 4.51 -4.14 -10.42
N LEU A 82 4.41 -4.51 -9.15
CA LEU A 82 5.54 -4.90 -8.32
C LEU A 82 5.43 -6.39 -7.97
N ARG A 83 6.56 -7.11 -8.08
CA ARG A 83 6.59 -8.57 -7.91
C ARG A 83 7.56 -8.99 -6.83
N ILE A 84 7.03 -9.66 -5.81
CA ILE A 84 7.81 -10.27 -4.74
C ILE A 84 7.90 -11.77 -5.05
N THR A 85 9.07 -12.22 -5.49
CA THR A 85 9.27 -13.57 -6.06
C THR A 85 9.97 -14.52 -5.10
N ASN A 86 9.57 -15.79 -5.09
CA ASN A 86 10.19 -16.85 -4.29
C ASN A 86 10.31 -16.52 -2.80
N ILE A 87 9.19 -16.08 -2.21
CA ILE A 87 9.04 -15.82 -0.78
C ILE A 87 8.57 -17.08 -0.08
N LYS A 88 9.14 -17.36 1.10
CA LYS A 88 8.69 -18.46 1.95
C LYS A 88 7.39 -18.06 2.66
N ASP A 89 6.52 -19.04 2.92
CA ASP A 89 5.26 -18.80 3.66
C ASP A 89 4.42 -17.71 2.99
N SER A 90 4.40 -17.72 1.65
CA SER A 90 3.83 -16.66 0.82
C SER A 90 2.34 -16.40 1.08
N ASP A 91 1.57 -17.38 1.58
CA ASP A 91 0.16 -17.16 1.96
C ASP A 91 0.07 -16.27 3.19
N HIS A 92 0.91 -16.51 4.20
CA HIS A 92 0.96 -15.71 5.41
C HIS A 92 1.44 -14.29 5.10
N VAL A 93 2.46 -14.15 4.25
CA VAL A 93 2.96 -12.84 3.82
C VAL A 93 1.89 -12.08 3.03
N LYS A 94 1.13 -12.76 2.16
CA LYS A 94 0.02 -12.14 1.43
C LYS A 94 -1.04 -11.63 2.40
N GLU A 95 -1.48 -12.45 3.35
CA GLU A 95 -2.50 -12.09 4.34
C GLU A 95 -2.04 -10.90 5.21
N MET A 96 -0.79 -10.94 5.67
CA MET A 96 -0.17 -9.85 6.42
C MET A 96 -0.16 -8.54 5.62
N LEU A 97 0.24 -8.59 4.34
CA LEU A 97 0.26 -7.43 3.46
C LEU A 97 -1.15 -6.88 3.23
N SER A 98 -2.12 -7.74 2.95
CA SER A 98 -3.53 -7.35 2.80
C SER A 98 -4.08 -6.65 4.04
N LYS A 99 -3.83 -7.21 5.22
CA LYS A 99 -4.24 -6.58 6.49
C LYS A 99 -3.61 -5.20 6.68
N LYS A 100 -2.30 -5.07 6.41
CA LYS A 100 -1.58 -3.80 6.56
C LYS A 100 -2.05 -2.73 5.57
N VAL A 101 -2.38 -3.12 4.34
CA VAL A 101 -2.98 -2.21 3.34
C VAL A 101 -4.34 -1.69 3.81
N GLU A 102 -5.20 -2.54 4.37
CA GLU A 102 -6.49 -2.11 4.90
C GLU A 102 -6.35 -1.19 6.13
N GLU A 103 -5.43 -1.51 7.04
CA GLU A 103 -5.12 -0.66 8.19
C GLU A 103 -4.67 0.75 7.76
N GLU A 104 -3.78 0.84 6.77
CA GLU A 104 -3.29 2.10 6.21
C GLU A 104 -4.40 2.89 5.50
N ARG A 105 -5.25 2.20 4.73
CA ARG A 105 -6.42 2.84 4.08
C ARG A 105 -7.39 3.40 5.12
N LEU A 106 -7.63 2.68 6.22
CA LEU A 106 -8.48 3.14 7.30
C LEU A 106 -7.88 4.38 7.98
N ARG A 107 -6.59 4.36 8.32
CA ARG A 107 -5.88 5.51 8.89
C ARG A 107 -5.98 6.75 8.01
N ASN A 108 -5.76 6.61 6.70
CA ASN A 108 -5.85 7.72 5.77
C ASN A 108 -7.29 8.26 5.61
N ARG A 109 -8.30 7.38 5.65
CA ARG A 109 -9.72 7.79 5.64
C ARG A 109 -10.13 8.54 6.91
N VAL A 110 -9.68 8.09 8.07
CA VAL A 110 -9.97 8.75 9.36
C VAL A 110 -9.32 10.13 9.38
N SER A 111 -8.04 10.22 9.00
CA SER A 111 -7.34 11.49 8.87
C SER A 111 -8.09 12.46 7.93
N ALA A 112 -8.52 12.01 6.75
CA ALA A 112 -9.28 12.86 5.82
C ALA A 112 -10.62 13.36 6.41
N ARG A 113 -11.32 12.55 7.22
CA ARG A 113 -12.58 12.95 7.87
C ARG A 113 -12.35 13.95 9.00
N GLU A 114 -11.29 13.81 9.77
CA GLU A 114 -10.92 14.76 10.83
C GLU A 114 -10.61 16.15 10.26
N PHE A 115 -9.99 16.24 9.07
CA PHE A 115 -9.77 17.51 8.39
C PHE A 115 -11.06 18.15 7.86
N MET A 116 -12.02 17.37 7.35
CA MET A 116 -13.30 17.91 6.87
C MET A 116 -14.19 18.43 8.02
N ASN A 117 -14.15 17.77 9.18
CA ASN A 117 -14.93 18.17 10.35
C ASN A 117 -14.45 19.50 11.00
N HIS A 118 -13.30 20.04 10.59
CA HIS A 118 -12.78 21.32 11.06
C HIS A 118 -13.12 22.50 10.13
N GLY A 119 -13.89 22.28 9.06
CA GLY A 119 -14.27 23.30 8.07
C GLY A 119 -15.76 23.67 8.01
N GLU A 120 -16.61 23.10 8.88
CA GLU A 120 -18.07 23.33 8.88
C GLU A 120 -18.56 24.09 10.12
N ASP A 121 -17.76 25.00 10.68
CA ASP A 121 -18.21 26.00 11.65
C ASP A 121 -18.02 27.41 11.06
N GLY A 122 -18.98 27.86 10.26
CA GLY A 122 -19.04 29.25 9.81
C GLY A 122 -19.78 29.46 8.50
N ASP A 123 -21.10 29.61 8.56
CA ASP A 123 -21.78 30.88 8.26
C ASP A 123 -23.30 30.66 8.27
N ASP A 124 -23.93 30.90 9.43
CA ASP A 124 -25.36 31.21 9.52
C ASP A 124 -25.52 32.66 9.04
N THR A 125 -25.61 32.89 7.72
CA THR A 125 -26.13 34.16 7.21
C THR A 125 -27.63 34.03 6.98
N GLU A 126 -28.38 34.64 7.90
CA GLU A 126 -29.82 34.77 7.86
C GLU A 126 -30.26 35.46 6.56
N ALA A 127 -31.08 34.77 5.77
CA ALA A 127 -31.76 35.37 4.64
C ALA A 127 -32.96 36.17 5.16
N ASP A 128 -32.73 37.45 5.47
CA ASP A 128 -33.77 38.46 5.64
C ASP A 128 -34.58 38.58 4.33
N LEU A 129 -35.69 37.85 4.25
CA LEU A 129 -36.73 38.03 3.25
C LEU A 129 -37.57 39.24 3.65
N ASP A 130 -37.08 40.41 3.28
CA ASP A 130 -37.83 41.65 3.47
C ASP A 130 -39.05 41.65 2.53
N SER A 131 -40.23 41.80 3.14
CA SER A 131 -41.51 41.91 2.46
C SER A 131 -41.60 43.28 1.79
N PHE A 132 -41.80 43.33 0.47
CA PHE A 132 -42.24 44.56 -0.19
C PHE A 132 -43.66 44.39 -0.73
N GLU A 133 -44.58 44.92 0.06
CA GLU A 133 -45.98 45.21 -0.26
C GLU A 133 -46.05 46.28 -1.37
N GLY A 134 -47.09 46.23 -2.21
CA GLY A 134 -47.09 46.85 -3.53
C GLY A 134 -47.26 48.37 -3.61
N HIS A 135 -47.15 48.88 -4.83
CA HIS A 135 -47.92 50.05 -5.28
C HIS A 135 -48.13 50.03 -6.80
N GLU A 136 -49.36 50.39 -7.18
CA GLU A 136 -49.86 50.56 -8.54
C GLU A 136 -49.11 51.66 -9.30
N HIS A 137 -49.06 51.55 -10.63
CA HIS A 137 -49.68 52.49 -11.58
C HIS A 137 -49.62 51.98 -13.02
#